data_AF-A0A3B9KMB9-F1
#
_entry.id   AF-A0A3B9KMB9-F1
#
_cell.length_a   1.000
_cell.length_b   1.000
_cell.length_c   1.000
_cell.angle_alpha   90.00
_cell.angle_beta   90.00
_cell.angle_gamma   90.00
#
_symmetry.space_group_name_H-M   'P 1'
#
loop_
_entity.id
_entity.type
_entity.pdbx_description
1 polymer ?
#
loop_
_entity_poly.entity_id
_entity_poly.type
_entity_poly.pdbx_seq_one_letter_code
_entity_poly.pdbx_strand_id
1 'polypeptide(L)'
;MKKQKLVGLIVIVTLFVSILAGVSEVQASTYPTFSISEVKTDESVTILTSNMPANKNFNVLMGEIGTKGIDGIVVATLNSDKGGAFLATFPIPEQLKGRAQIAIRLEGTDNPYYAYNWFWNDAQDGTWPEDYPPAQPPACACNIPTISIKAVVKGEDVTITTNNFPKNVEFTVLMGKMWTRGINGIKVATLNSGKGGSFEATFDIPDALAKEERIAIRLEGTGGYYAYNWFWNNTASVPPAEPVDGYSGYPYFFITAVEEDSTVSIKAYNLPKDTDFAVLMGKMWTKGINGIEVTTLNSGEGGTLEATFDIPEELAGEQRISIRLQGDVYYAYNWFWNNTTN
;
A
#
# COMPACT_ATOMS: atom_id res chain seq x y z
N MET A 1 -66.50 -10.24 -45.50
CA MET A 1 -65.73 -11.33 -44.85
C MET A 1 -64.50 -11.60 -45.74
N LYS A 2 -63.47 -10.74 -45.67
CA LYS A 2 -62.22 -10.83 -44.85
C LYS A 2 -61.32 -11.99 -45.32
N LYS A 3 -60.36 -11.76 -46.22
CA LYS A 3 -58.98 -11.28 -45.96
C LYS A 3 -58.28 -12.06 -44.83
N GLN A 4 -57.97 -13.33 -45.03
CA GLN A 4 -56.99 -14.08 -44.23
C GLN A 4 -56.35 -15.13 -45.15
N LYS A 5 -55.06 -15.44 -44.91
CA LYS A 5 -54.18 -16.35 -45.68
C LYS A 5 -53.32 -15.70 -46.77
N LEU A 6 -52.73 -14.54 -46.48
CA LEU A 6 -51.44 -14.14 -47.07
C LEU A 6 -50.73 -13.09 -46.20
N VAL A 7 -50.57 -13.36 -44.90
CA VAL A 7 -49.74 -12.56 -43.96
C VAL A 7 -48.91 -13.50 -43.05
N GLY A 8 -48.55 -14.68 -43.57
CA GLY A 8 -47.87 -15.73 -42.79
C GLY A 8 -46.39 -15.91 -43.10
N LEU A 9 -45.77 -15.04 -43.92
CA LEU A 9 -44.39 -15.25 -44.39
C LEU A 9 -43.53 -13.97 -44.52
N ILE A 10 -43.96 -12.83 -43.95
CA ILE A 10 -43.16 -11.57 -43.93
C ILE A 10 -43.12 -10.95 -42.51
N VAL A 11 -43.29 -11.76 -41.46
CA VAL A 11 -43.14 -11.29 -40.05
C VAL A 11 -42.20 -12.19 -39.24
N ILE A 12 -41.59 -13.22 -39.83
CA ILE A 12 -40.64 -14.12 -39.15
C ILE A 12 -39.16 -13.82 -39.54
N VAL A 13 -38.90 -12.75 -40.30
CA VAL A 13 -37.53 -12.35 -40.73
C VAL A 13 -37.08 -11.01 -40.13
N THR A 14 -37.84 -10.43 -39.19
CA THR A 14 -37.51 -9.13 -38.57
C THR A 14 -37.47 -9.15 -37.03
N LEU A 15 -37.39 -10.34 -36.41
CA LEU A 15 -37.26 -10.47 -34.96
C LEU A 15 -36.07 -11.35 -34.51
N PHE A 16 -35.01 -11.42 -35.32
CA PHE A 16 -33.76 -12.12 -35.00
C PHE A 16 -32.50 -11.35 -35.43
N VAL A 17 -32.56 -10.01 -35.43
CA VAL A 17 -31.39 -9.15 -35.66
C VAL A 17 -31.44 -7.97 -34.69
N SER A 18 -31.15 -8.26 -33.42
CA SER A 18 -30.75 -7.25 -32.42
C SER A 18 -30.13 -7.92 -31.18
N ILE A 19 -29.24 -8.87 -31.42
CA ILE A 19 -28.12 -9.12 -30.48
C ILE A 19 -26.88 -8.58 -31.19
N LEU A 20 -26.91 -7.27 -31.40
CA LEU A 20 -25.70 -6.48 -31.61
C LEU A 20 -25.07 -6.24 -30.24
N ALA A 21 -23.76 -6.06 -30.30
CA ALA A 21 -22.84 -5.69 -29.24
C ALA A 21 -22.40 -6.87 -28.37
N GLY A 22 -21.16 -7.29 -28.63
CA GLY A 22 -20.44 -8.27 -27.84
C GLY A 22 -20.51 -7.97 -26.35
N VAL A 23 -20.56 -9.03 -25.57
CA VAL A 23 -20.17 -9.01 -24.17
C VAL A 23 -18.76 -8.43 -24.15
N SER A 24 -18.67 -7.14 -23.83
CA SER A 24 -17.40 -6.52 -23.54
C SER A 24 -16.96 -7.19 -22.25
N GLU A 25 -15.84 -7.90 -22.26
CA GLU A 25 -15.19 -8.25 -21.01
C GLU A 25 -15.04 -6.96 -20.22
N VAL A 26 -15.70 -6.88 -19.07
CA VAL A 26 -15.44 -5.83 -18.10
C VAL A 26 -14.06 -6.12 -17.54
N GLN A 27 -13.03 -5.72 -18.29
CA GLN A 27 -11.70 -5.58 -17.72
C GLN A 27 -11.84 -4.54 -16.61
N ALA A 28 -11.66 -4.98 -15.37
CA ALA A 28 -11.35 -4.06 -14.29
C ALA A 28 -10.29 -3.10 -14.82
N SER A 29 -10.57 -1.79 -14.84
CA SER A 29 -9.63 -0.77 -15.30
C SER A 29 -8.40 -0.84 -14.39
N THR A 30 -7.43 -1.64 -14.80
CA THR A 30 -6.11 -1.67 -14.18
C THR A 30 -5.39 -0.45 -14.73
N TYR A 31 -5.16 0.53 -13.86
CA TYR A 31 -4.40 1.71 -14.23
C TYR A 31 -2.96 1.30 -14.61
N PRO A 32 -2.38 1.89 -15.67
CA PRO A 32 -1.01 1.60 -16.04
C PRO A 32 -0.04 2.04 -14.95
N THR A 33 0.98 1.22 -14.70
CA THR A 33 2.06 1.50 -13.75
C THR A 33 3.40 1.10 -14.35
N PHE A 34 4.52 1.49 -13.74
CA PHE A 34 5.83 0.95 -14.10
C PHE A 34 6.81 1.00 -12.92
N SER A 35 7.80 0.10 -12.94
CA SER A 35 8.95 0.12 -12.03
C SER A 35 10.23 0.54 -12.77
N ILE A 36 11.22 0.98 -12.01
CA ILE A 36 12.57 1.23 -12.54
C ILE A 36 13.31 -0.09 -12.56
N SER A 37 13.83 -0.47 -13.74
CA SER A 37 14.53 -1.74 -13.98
C SER A 37 16.05 -1.55 -13.94
N GLU A 38 16.55 -0.50 -14.59
CA GLU A 38 17.98 -0.19 -14.67
C GLU A 38 18.16 1.33 -14.81
N VAL A 39 19.24 1.87 -14.24
CA VAL A 39 19.69 3.24 -14.49
C VAL A 39 21.16 3.22 -14.84
N LYS A 40 21.53 3.92 -15.91
CA LYS A 40 22.91 4.29 -16.25
C LYS A 40 23.05 5.78 -16.02
N THR A 41 23.85 6.15 -15.03
CA THR A 41 24.09 7.53 -14.61
C THR A 41 24.38 8.42 -15.82
N ASP A 42 23.64 9.52 -15.92
CA ASP A 42 23.71 10.55 -16.98
C ASP A 42 23.51 10.04 -18.41
N GLU A 43 23.08 8.79 -18.58
CA GLU A 43 22.87 8.19 -19.90
C GLU A 43 21.41 7.85 -20.12
N SER A 44 20.86 6.93 -19.33
CA SER A 44 19.52 6.36 -19.60
C SER A 44 18.87 5.69 -18.40
N VAL A 45 17.56 5.54 -18.46
CA VAL A 45 16.76 4.74 -17.53
C VAL A 45 15.94 3.72 -18.30
N THR A 46 15.91 2.49 -17.81
CA THR A 46 15.04 1.42 -18.29
C THR A 46 13.91 1.19 -17.30
N ILE A 47 12.68 1.18 -17.79
CA ILE A 47 11.47 0.90 -17.00
C ILE A 47 10.85 -0.44 -17.41
N LEU A 48 10.16 -1.08 -16.47
CA LEU A 48 9.27 -2.22 -16.74
C LEU A 48 7.82 -1.76 -16.53
N THR A 49 7.04 -1.72 -17.60
CA THR A 49 5.63 -1.32 -17.55
C THR A 49 4.75 -2.45 -17.01
N SER A 50 3.54 -2.11 -16.58
CA SER A 50 2.51 -3.06 -16.17
C SER A 50 1.14 -2.46 -16.45
N ASN A 51 0.20 -3.30 -16.90
CA ASN A 51 -1.17 -2.91 -17.22
C ASN A 51 -1.26 -1.74 -18.22
N MET A 52 -0.32 -1.63 -19.17
CA MET A 52 -0.43 -0.60 -20.21
C MET A 52 -1.69 -0.86 -21.06
N PRO A 53 -2.52 0.16 -21.31
CA PRO A 53 -3.65 0.01 -22.23
C PRO A 53 -3.12 -0.24 -23.64
N ALA A 54 -3.76 -1.10 -24.45
CA ALA A 54 -3.31 -1.38 -25.80
C ALA A 54 -3.49 -0.18 -26.75
N ASN A 55 -2.55 0.00 -27.69
CA ASN A 55 -2.55 0.98 -28.78
C ASN A 55 -2.83 2.42 -28.32
N LYS A 56 -2.12 2.85 -27.27
CA LYS A 56 -2.19 4.20 -26.71
C LYS A 56 -0.85 4.89 -26.79
N ASN A 57 -0.89 6.19 -27.03
CA ASN A 57 0.31 7.01 -27.17
C ASN A 57 0.59 7.76 -25.87
N PHE A 58 1.87 7.77 -25.49
CA PHE A 58 2.37 8.44 -24.30
C PHE A 58 3.57 9.31 -24.65
N ASN A 59 3.61 10.52 -24.08
CA ASN A 59 4.85 11.24 -23.92
C ASN A 59 5.58 10.69 -22.70
N VAL A 60 6.88 10.50 -22.83
CA VAL A 60 7.77 10.19 -21.70
C VAL A 60 8.41 11.50 -21.30
N LEU A 61 8.09 11.98 -20.12
CA LEU A 61 8.61 13.22 -19.57
C LEU A 61 9.60 12.91 -18.45
N MET A 62 10.71 13.64 -18.40
CA MET A 62 11.61 13.66 -17.27
C MET A 62 11.68 15.07 -16.69
N GLY A 63 11.70 15.18 -15.36
CA GLY A 63 11.75 16.46 -14.68
C GLY A 63 12.53 16.38 -13.37
N GLU A 64 12.66 17.53 -12.74
CA GLU A 64 13.28 17.63 -11.43
C GLU A 64 12.54 16.77 -10.40
N ILE A 65 13.26 16.24 -9.42
CA ILE A 65 12.67 15.45 -8.34
C ILE A 65 11.55 16.23 -7.60
N GLY A 66 10.49 15.52 -7.22
CA GLY A 66 9.31 16.10 -6.55
C GLY A 66 8.21 16.60 -7.50
N THR A 67 8.53 16.82 -8.78
CA THR A 67 7.56 17.28 -9.80
C THR A 67 6.62 16.19 -10.31
N LYS A 68 6.91 14.91 -10.02
CA LYS A 68 6.26 13.74 -10.64
C LYS A 68 6.37 13.72 -12.17
N GLY A 69 7.32 14.47 -12.74
CA GLY A 69 7.48 14.64 -14.19
C GLY A 69 6.39 15.49 -14.86
N ILE A 70 5.56 16.20 -14.07
CA ILE A 70 4.59 17.17 -14.60
C ILE A 70 5.37 18.35 -15.19
N ASP A 71 4.97 18.77 -16.39
CA ASP A 71 5.64 19.82 -17.17
C ASP A 71 7.15 19.57 -17.42
N GLY A 72 7.55 18.29 -17.36
CA GLY A 72 8.93 17.86 -17.60
C GLY A 72 9.35 17.96 -19.07
N ILE A 73 10.63 17.70 -19.33
CA ILE A 73 11.20 17.61 -20.66
C ILE A 73 10.69 16.32 -21.32
N VAL A 74 10.07 16.43 -22.50
CA VAL A 74 9.70 15.26 -23.29
C VAL A 74 10.98 14.63 -23.86
N VAL A 75 11.32 13.44 -23.38
CA VAL A 75 12.55 12.71 -23.77
C VAL A 75 12.29 11.66 -24.85
N ALA A 76 11.05 11.19 -24.96
CA ALA A 76 10.63 10.21 -25.94
C ALA A 76 9.10 10.18 -26.09
N THR A 77 8.64 9.50 -27.14
CA THR A 77 7.24 9.09 -27.32
C THR A 77 7.16 7.57 -27.31
N LEU A 78 6.12 7.01 -26.71
CA LEU A 78 5.90 5.58 -26.57
C LEU A 78 4.50 5.21 -27.04
N ASN A 79 4.37 4.28 -27.98
CA ASN A 79 3.11 3.57 -28.23
C ASN A 79 3.12 2.26 -27.43
N SER A 80 2.01 1.93 -26.78
CA SER A 80 1.90 0.74 -25.94
C SER A 80 1.61 -0.55 -26.71
N ASP A 81 1.43 -0.51 -28.03
CA ASP A 81 1.18 -1.65 -28.91
C ASP A 81 0.08 -2.59 -28.38
N LYS A 82 0.45 -3.79 -27.89
CA LYS A 82 -0.49 -4.77 -27.33
C LYS A 82 -0.92 -4.47 -25.90
N GLY A 83 -0.32 -3.48 -25.26
CA GLY A 83 -0.50 -3.18 -23.84
C GLY A 83 0.25 -4.15 -22.92
N GLY A 84 -0.10 -4.15 -21.64
CA GLY A 84 0.47 -5.05 -20.64
C GLY A 84 1.85 -4.59 -20.14
N ALA A 85 2.78 -5.54 -20.02
CA ALA A 85 4.10 -5.34 -19.44
C ALA A 85 5.21 -5.52 -20.50
N PHE A 86 6.11 -4.54 -20.59
CA PHE A 86 7.29 -4.58 -21.47
C PHE A 86 8.39 -3.64 -20.93
N LEU A 87 9.63 -3.87 -21.38
CA LEU A 87 10.76 -3.01 -21.07
C LEU A 87 10.87 -1.87 -22.08
N ALA A 88 11.18 -0.66 -21.61
CA ALA A 88 11.51 0.48 -22.46
C ALA A 88 12.64 1.30 -21.83
N THR A 89 13.57 1.76 -22.66
CA THR A 89 14.74 2.54 -22.23
C THR A 89 14.67 3.94 -22.80
N PHE A 90 14.90 4.96 -21.97
CA PHE A 90 14.80 6.36 -22.33
C PHE A 90 16.08 7.11 -21.97
N PRO A 91 16.57 8.01 -22.84
CA PRO A 91 17.75 8.81 -22.56
C PRO A 91 17.45 9.87 -21.49
N ILE A 92 18.44 10.14 -20.63
CA ILE A 92 18.38 11.25 -19.67
C ILE A 92 18.71 12.55 -20.43
N PRO A 93 17.87 13.59 -20.35
CA PRO A 93 18.09 14.83 -21.07
C PRO A 93 19.26 15.61 -20.45
N GLU A 94 20.01 16.35 -21.27
CA GLU A 94 21.21 17.08 -20.85
C GLU A 94 20.99 17.97 -19.62
N GLN A 95 19.83 18.60 -19.53
CA GLN A 95 19.44 19.50 -18.44
C GLN A 95 19.30 18.79 -17.08
N LEU A 96 19.12 17.47 -17.07
CA LEU A 96 18.96 16.68 -15.85
C LEU A 96 20.20 15.81 -15.56
N LYS A 97 21.25 15.88 -16.38
CA LYS A 97 22.53 15.23 -16.06
C LYS A 97 23.17 15.86 -14.85
N GLY A 98 23.89 15.05 -14.07
CA GLY A 98 24.46 15.43 -12.79
C GLY A 98 23.42 15.69 -11.72
N ARG A 99 22.12 15.43 -11.94
CA ARG A 99 21.12 15.45 -10.86
C ARG A 99 21.21 14.18 -10.04
N ALA A 100 20.99 14.29 -8.74
CA ALA A 100 20.96 13.12 -7.86
C ALA A 100 19.75 12.22 -8.14
N GLN A 101 18.57 12.83 -8.31
CA GLN A 101 17.32 12.15 -8.59
C GLN A 101 16.58 12.82 -9.73
N ILE A 102 15.88 12.01 -10.51
CA ILE A 102 15.09 12.46 -11.65
C ILE A 102 13.68 11.87 -11.55
N ALA A 103 12.66 12.70 -11.72
CA ALA A 103 11.29 12.23 -11.85
C ALA A 103 11.02 11.82 -13.30
N ILE A 104 10.27 10.75 -13.51
CA ILE A 104 9.86 10.25 -14.83
C ILE A 104 8.36 10.00 -14.88
N ARG A 105 7.74 10.34 -16.01
CA ARG A 105 6.30 10.26 -16.23
C ARG A 105 5.97 9.72 -17.62
N LEU A 106 5.05 8.79 -17.70
CA LEU A 106 4.30 8.46 -18.91
C LEU A 106 3.01 9.27 -18.87
N GLU A 107 2.80 10.17 -19.82
CA GLU A 107 1.60 11.01 -19.93
C GLU A 107 0.88 10.68 -21.24
N GLY A 108 -0.39 10.27 -21.15
CA GLY A 108 -1.21 9.98 -22.31
C GLY A 108 -1.43 11.22 -23.18
N THR A 109 -1.24 11.09 -24.49
CA THR A 109 -1.45 12.19 -25.44
C THR A 109 -2.81 12.13 -26.13
N ASP A 110 -3.33 10.91 -26.32
CA ASP A 110 -4.62 10.61 -26.93
C ASP A 110 -5.58 9.89 -25.95
N ASN A 111 -5.22 9.88 -24.67
CA ASN A 111 -5.89 9.13 -23.63
C ASN A 111 -5.65 9.77 -22.25
N PRO A 112 -6.48 9.47 -21.23
CA PRO A 112 -6.39 10.11 -19.92
C PRO A 112 -5.37 9.45 -18.97
N TYR A 113 -4.64 8.44 -19.43
CA TYR A 113 -3.80 7.64 -18.55
C TYR A 113 -2.46 8.31 -18.29
N TYR A 114 -1.96 8.14 -17.07
CA TYR A 114 -0.60 8.50 -16.73
C TYR A 114 -0.03 7.56 -15.68
N ALA A 115 1.29 7.45 -15.65
CA ALA A 115 2.05 6.77 -14.61
C ALA A 115 3.30 7.60 -14.31
N TYR A 116 3.75 7.64 -13.06
CA TYR A 116 4.97 8.35 -12.71
C TYR A 116 5.76 7.58 -11.67
N ASN A 117 7.06 7.81 -11.68
CA ASN A 117 8.02 7.27 -10.72
C ASN A 117 9.21 8.23 -10.64
N TRP A 118 10.24 7.86 -9.90
CA TRP A 118 11.52 8.56 -9.89
C TRP A 118 12.65 7.55 -9.75
N PHE A 119 13.87 7.96 -10.10
CA PHE A 119 15.05 7.12 -9.97
C PHE A 119 16.27 7.92 -9.50
N TRP A 120 17.21 7.21 -8.87
CA TRP A 120 18.53 7.73 -8.58
C TRP A 120 19.35 7.75 -9.87
N ASN A 121 19.83 8.93 -10.25
CA ASN A 121 20.73 9.10 -11.39
C ASN A 121 22.19 9.08 -10.92
N ASP A 122 22.54 9.96 -9.96
CA ASP A 122 23.83 9.96 -9.27
C ASP A 122 23.62 10.09 -7.75
N ALA A 123 23.60 8.96 -7.05
CA ALA A 123 23.32 8.93 -5.62
C ALA A 123 24.47 9.46 -4.74
N GLN A 124 25.69 9.57 -5.26
CA GLN A 124 26.88 9.95 -4.47
C GLN A 124 27.24 11.42 -4.68
N ASP A 125 27.34 11.85 -5.94
CA ASP A 125 27.89 13.15 -6.31
C ASP A 125 26.85 14.06 -7.00
N GLY A 126 25.62 13.60 -7.15
CA GLY A 126 24.55 14.32 -7.82
C GLY A 126 24.12 15.61 -7.12
N THR A 127 23.76 16.60 -7.92
CA THR A 127 23.24 17.90 -7.52
C THR A 127 21.72 17.88 -7.31
N TRP A 128 21.21 18.83 -6.52
CA TRP A 128 19.77 19.02 -6.26
C TRP A 128 19.26 20.33 -6.90
N PRO A 129 17.97 20.44 -7.23
CA PRO A 129 17.35 21.72 -7.62
C PRO A 129 17.49 22.77 -6.52
N GLU A 130 17.70 24.04 -6.89
CA GLU A 130 17.96 25.15 -5.93
C GLU A 130 16.83 25.36 -4.90
N ASP A 131 15.58 25.02 -5.26
CA ASP A 131 14.40 25.12 -4.40
C ASP A 131 14.02 23.81 -3.68
N TYR A 132 14.79 22.74 -3.87
CA TYR A 132 14.56 21.46 -3.18
C TYR A 132 15.48 21.36 -1.96
N PRO A 133 14.96 21.35 -0.72
CA PRO A 133 15.81 21.17 0.45
C PRO A 133 16.57 19.84 0.30
N PRO A 134 17.91 19.84 0.38
CA PRO A 134 18.69 18.67 0.04
C PRO A 134 18.33 17.53 0.99
N ALA A 135 17.80 16.44 0.44
CA ALA A 135 17.96 15.13 1.04
C ALA A 135 19.37 14.65 0.66
N GLN A 136 20.42 15.29 1.19
CA GLN A 136 21.74 14.66 1.14
C GLN A 136 21.64 13.32 1.88
N PRO A 137 21.95 12.18 1.25
CA PRO A 137 22.40 11.03 2.02
C PRO A 137 23.70 11.45 2.71
N PRO A 138 23.82 11.31 4.05
CA PRO A 138 25.07 11.62 4.71
C PRO A 138 26.16 10.70 4.16
N ALA A 139 27.34 11.27 3.87
CA ALA A 139 28.54 10.58 3.39
C ALA A 139 29.18 9.68 4.47
N CYS A 140 28.38 8.90 5.18
CA CYS A 140 28.84 7.85 6.06
C CYS A 140 28.02 6.59 5.80
N ALA A 141 28.66 5.43 5.98
CA ALA A 141 27.96 4.17 6.24
C ALA A 141 27.23 4.22 7.61
N CYS A 142 26.48 5.29 7.86
CA CYS A 142 25.67 5.46 9.05
C CYS A 142 24.36 4.75 8.82
N ASN A 143 24.07 3.84 9.73
CA ASN A 143 22.77 3.21 9.83
C ASN A 143 21.66 4.27 9.73
N ILE A 144 20.73 4.09 8.79
CA ILE A 144 19.63 5.02 8.53
C ILE A 144 18.75 5.09 9.79
N PRO A 145 18.45 6.29 10.33
CA PRO A 145 17.58 6.41 11.48
C PRO A 145 16.17 5.94 11.13
N THR A 146 15.60 5.05 11.94
CA THR A 146 14.22 4.58 11.81
C THR A 146 13.49 4.71 13.13
N ILE A 147 12.16 4.69 13.08
CA ILE A 147 11.30 4.74 14.27
C ILE A 147 10.23 3.66 14.19
N SER A 148 9.95 3.05 15.33
CA SER A 148 8.84 2.12 15.54
C SER A 148 7.84 2.71 16.52
N ILE A 149 6.56 2.42 16.34
CA ILE A 149 5.52 2.83 17.28
C ILE A 149 5.49 1.81 18.41
N LYS A 150 5.67 2.27 19.65
CA LYS A 150 5.64 1.43 20.85
C LYS A 150 4.25 1.39 21.48
N ALA A 151 3.65 2.55 21.70
CA ALA A 151 2.34 2.68 22.33
C ALA A 151 1.60 3.92 21.82
N VAL A 152 0.28 3.89 21.87
CA VAL A 152 -0.58 5.03 21.53
C VAL A 152 -1.70 5.10 22.57
N VAL A 153 -1.98 6.30 23.06
CA VAL A 153 -3.19 6.62 23.82
C VAL A 153 -4.06 7.51 22.93
N LYS A 154 -5.28 7.05 22.63
CA LYS A 154 -6.16 7.69 21.64
C LYS A 154 -6.37 9.17 21.96
N GLY A 155 -5.98 10.02 21.02
CA GLY A 155 -6.16 11.46 21.08
C GLY A 155 -5.29 12.16 22.12
N GLU A 156 -4.38 11.43 22.78
CA GLU A 156 -3.52 11.97 23.83
C GLU A 156 -2.06 11.96 23.37
N ASP A 157 -1.43 10.78 23.25
CA ASP A 157 -0.01 10.69 22.93
C ASP A 157 0.37 9.44 22.11
N VAL A 158 1.58 9.48 21.56
CA VAL A 158 2.25 8.34 20.96
C VAL A 158 3.66 8.20 21.52
N THR A 159 4.01 6.98 21.93
CA THR A 159 5.36 6.60 22.31
C THR A 159 6.02 5.85 21.16
N ILE A 160 7.23 6.28 20.79
CA ILE A 160 8.05 5.65 19.75
C ILE A 160 9.33 5.07 20.34
N THR A 161 9.91 4.10 19.62
CA THR A 161 11.28 3.64 19.80
C THR A 161 12.11 4.06 18.60
N THR A 162 13.19 4.79 18.83
CA THR A 162 14.16 5.17 17.79
C THR A 162 15.12 4.03 17.52
N ASN A 163 15.72 4.00 16.33
CA ASN A 163 16.81 3.10 15.98
C ASN A 163 17.81 3.86 15.13
N ASN A 164 19.11 3.66 15.39
CA ASN A 164 20.19 4.24 14.59
C ASN A 164 20.18 5.78 14.52
N PHE A 165 19.62 6.45 15.54
CA PHE A 165 19.64 7.91 15.55
C PHE A 165 21.09 8.43 15.70
N PRO A 166 21.48 9.46 14.95
CA PRO A 166 22.80 10.08 15.07
C PRO A 166 23.00 10.68 16.47
N LYS A 167 24.25 10.89 16.91
CA LYS A 167 24.52 11.51 18.21
C LYS A 167 24.36 13.03 18.15
N ASN A 168 23.81 13.62 19.20
CA ASN A 168 23.70 15.08 19.41
C ASN A 168 23.04 15.84 18.25
N VAL A 169 22.02 15.25 17.63
CA VAL A 169 21.23 15.92 16.58
C VAL A 169 19.89 16.36 17.16
N GLU A 170 19.54 17.61 16.90
CA GLU A 170 18.22 18.16 17.19
C GLU A 170 17.24 17.77 16.09
N PHE A 171 16.13 17.15 16.46
CA PHE A 171 15.04 16.77 15.58
C PHE A 171 13.79 17.61 15.86
N THR A 172 13.18 18.15 14.81
CA THR A 172 11.82 18.67 14.85
C THR A 172 10.84 17.52 14.68
N VAL A 173 9.91 17.37 15.62
CA VAL A 173 8.90 16.31 15.56
C VAL A 173 7.62 16.90 15.00
N LEU A 174 7.16 16.34 13.88
CA LEU A 174 5.98 16.75 13.13
C LEU A 174 4.95 15.63 13.14
N MET A 175 3.68 15.98 13.34
CA MET A 175 2.55 15.08 13.13
C MET A 175 1.62 15.61 12.03
N GLY A 176 1.14 14.73 11.18
CA GLY A 176 0.28 15.10 10.06
C GLY A 176 -0.77 14.03 9.75
N LYS A 177 -1.61 14.33 8.75
CA LYS A 177 -2.57 13.36 8.25
C LYS A 177 -1.86 12.14 7.66
N MET A 178 -2.52 10.99 7.68
CA MET A 178 -2.03 9.79 7.01
C MET A 178 -1.66 10.08 5.54
N TRP A 179 -0.69 9.33 5.00
CA TRP A 179 -0.12 9.49 3.65
C TRP A 179 0.76 10.71 3.40
N THR A 180 0.85 11.65 4.33
CA THR A 180 1.76 12.82 4.22
C THR A 180 3.20 12.52 4.60
N ARG A 181 3.45 11.36 5.23
CA ARG A 181 4.73 11.02 5.89
C ARG A 181 5.12 12.04 6.98
N GLY A 182 4.18 12.85 7.47
CA GLY A 182 4.43 13.95 8.41
C GLY A 182 5.10 15.18 7.78
N ILE A 183 5.24 15.24 6.45
CA ILE A 183 5.79 16.42 5.75
C ILE A 183 4.79 17.58 5.89
N ASN A 184 5.30 18.76 6.25
CA ASN A 184 4.49 19.94 6.56
C ASN A 184 3.43 19.69 7.65
N GLY A 185 3.70 18.74 8.56
CA GLY A 185 2.86 18.46 9.70
C GLY A 185 2.91 19.56 10.77
N ILE A 186 2.05 19.45 11.76
CA ILE A 186 2.05 20.28 12.96
C ILE A 186 3.28 19.92 13.78
N LYS A 187 4.10 20.92 14.12
CA LYS A 187 5.21 20.74 15.06
C LYS A 187 4.66 20.46 16.46
N VAL A 188 4.96 19.27 16.97
CA VAL A 188 4.51 18.82 18.30
C VAL A 188 5.61 18.89 19.35
N ALA A 189 6.88 18.73 18.95
CA ALA A 189 8.02 18.75 19.87
C ALA A 189 9.35 19.04 19.16
N THR A 190 10.40 19.18 19.98
CA THR A 190 11.80 19.10 19.57
C THR A 190 12.49 18.02 20.40
N LEU A 191 13.35 17.21 19.80
CA LEU A 191 14.02 16.06 20.41
C LEU A 191 15.53 16.10 20.13
N ASN A 192 16.37 16.14 21.16
CA ASN A 192 17.81 15.91 21.03
C ASN A 192 18.12 14.41 21.14
N SER A 193 18.85 13.86 20.18
CA SER A 193 19.18 12.43 20.15
C SER A 193 20.30 12.00 21.11
N GLY A 194 20.98 12.93 21.76
CA GLY A 194 22.00 12.68 22.79
C GLY A 194 23.06 11.68 22.35
N LYS A 195 23.10 10.51 23.01
CA LYS A 195 24.06 9.44 22.69
C LYS A 195 23.79 8.73 21.35
N GLY A 196 22.68 9.04 20.66
CA GLY A 196 22.24 8.36 19.45
C GLY A 196 21.78 6.92 19.72
N GLY A 197 21.56 6.16 18.65
CA GLY A 197 21.16 4.76 18.71
C GLY A 197 19.66 4.57 18.91
N SER A 198 19.29 3.72 19.87
CA SER A 198 17.91 3.37 20.18
C SER A 198 17.53 3.85 21.57
N PHE A 199 16.41 4.56 21.67
CA PHE A 199 15.80 5.07 22.89
C PHE A 199 14.32 5.36 22.66
N GLU A 200 13.57 5.64 23.72
CA GLU A 200 12.14 5.91 23.65
C GLU A 200 11.84 7.39 23.84
N ALA A 201 10.79 7.86 23.17
CA ALA A 201 10.26 9.21 23.33
C ALA A 201 8.75 9.21 23.14
N THR A 202 8.05 10.03 23.92
CA THR A 202 6.59 10.18 23.89
C THR A 202 6.25 11.59 23.43
N PHE A 203 5.24 11.70 22.56
CA PHE A 203 4.82 12.97 21.97
C PHE A 203 3.31 13.09 22.00
N ASP A 204 2.83 14.25 22.44
CA ASP A 204 1.42 14.58 22.46
C ASP A 204 0.85 14.69 21.03
N ILE A 205 -0.34 14.14 20.83
CA ILE A 205 -1.12 14.28 19.61
C ILE A 205 -1.79 15.65 19.63
N PRO A 206 -1.60 16.51 18.62
CA PRO A 206 -2.21 17.83 18.62
C PRO A 206 -3.73 17.73 18.45
N ASP A 207 -4.49 18.63 19.08
CA ASP A 207 -5.96 18.65 19.05
C ASP A 207 -6.56 18.52 17.64
N ALA A 208 -5.91 19.11 16.64
CA ALA A 208 -6.32 19.06 15.25
C ALA A 208 -6.28 17.64 14.64
N LEU A 209 -5.50 16.73 15.22
CA LEU A 209 -5.35 15.34 14.80
C LEU A 209 -5.93 14.34 15.80
N ALA A 210 -6.35 14.78 17.00
CA ALA A 210 -6.82 13.90 18.07
C ALA A 210 -8.02 13.00 17.68
N LYS A 211 -8.79 13.39 16.66
CA LYS A 211 -9.93 12.62 16.12
C LYS A 211 -9.62 11.85 14.84
N GLU A 212 -8.44 12.04 14.24
CA GLU A 212 -8.04 11.32 13.04
C GLU A 212 -7.78 9.86 13.39
N GLU A 213 -8.26 8.92 12.58
CA GLU A 213 -8.08 7.48 12.84
C GLU A 213 -6.61 7.04 12.69
N ARG A 214 -5.86 7.73 11.83
CA ARG A 214 -4.45 7.43 11.53
C ARG A 214 -3.66 8.72 11.40
N ILE A 215 -2.50 8.73 12.03
CA ILE A 215 -1.64 9.92 12.11
C ILE A 215 -0.25 9.53 11.62
N ALA A 216 0.33 10.36 10.76
CA ALA A 216 1.73 10.25 10.36
C ALA A 216 2.60 11.03 11.36
N ILE A 217 3.74 10.46 11.75
CA ILE A 217 4.75 11.12 12.58
C ILE A 217 6.09 11.15 11.85
N ARG A 218 6.80 12.27 11.98
CA ARG A 218 8.09 12.51 11.35
C ARG A 218 9.03 13.24 12.28
N LEU A 219 10.29 12.80 12.31
CA LEU A 219 11.39 13.46 12.99
C LEU A 219 12.33 13.99 11.92
N GLU A 220 12.54 15.31 11.88
CA GLU A 220 13.41 16.00 10.93
C GLU A 220 14.61 16.60 11.67
N GLY A 221 15.79 16.04 11.44
CA GLY A 221 17.03 16.45 12.07
C GLY A 221 17.88 17.35 11.18
N THR A 222 18.75 18.16 11.81
CA THR A 222 19.78 18.90 11.09
C THR A 222 20.71 17.96 10.33
N GLY A 223 21.13 18.31 9.12
CA GLY A 223 22.03 17.48 8.31
C GLY A 223 21.33 16.39 7.50
N GLY A 224 20.03 16.53 7.22
CA GLY A 224 19.29 15.64 6.31
C GLY A 224 18.77 14.35 6.94
N TYR A 225 19.04 14.12 8.23
CA TYR A 225 18.47 12.97 8.95
C TYR A 225 16.97 13.11 9.08
N TYR A 226 16.23 12.07 8.70
CA TYR A 226 14.83 11.98 9.02
C TYR A 226 14.40 10.55 9.28
N ALA A 227 13.39 10.40 10.12
CA ALA A 227 12.67 9.15 10.28
C ALA A 227 11.17 9.46 10.28
N TYR A 228 10.36 8.57 9.73
CA TYR A 228 8.91 8.74 9.74
C TYR A 228 8.22 7.40 9.86
N ASN A 229 7.01 7.43 10.39
CA ASN A 229 6.11 6.30 10.44
C ASN A 229 4.67 6.82 10.52
N TRP A 230 3.71 5.94 10.70
CA TRP A 230 2.33 6.29 11.01
C TRP A 230 1.78 5.31 12.03
N PHE A 231 0.73 5.72 12.73
CA PHE A 231 0.08 4.90 13.74
C PHE A 231 -1.43 5.02 13.65
N TRP A 232 -2.12 4.00 14.15
CA TRP A 232 -3.53 4.08 14.46
C TRP A 232 -3.71 4.89 15.73
N ASN A 233 -4.58 5.88 15.70
CA ASN A 233 -4.91 6.70 16.86
C ASN A 233 -5.99 6.00 17.68
N ASN A 234 -5.60 4.88 18.29
CA ASN A 234 -6.42 4.11 19.19
C ASN A 234 -5.60 3.75 20.43
N THR A 235 -6.23 3.76 21.61
CA THR A 235 -5.58 3.29 22.82
C THR A 235 -5.40 1.80 22.68
N ALA A 236 -4.16 1.33 22.61
CA ALA A 236 -3.89 -0.10 22.65
C ALA A 236 -4.47 -0.66 23.96
N SER A 237 -5.40 -1.60 23.87
CA SER A 237 -6.01 -2.26 25.02
C SER A 237 -4.99 -3.20 25.65
N VAL A 238 -4.28 -2.72 26.69
CA VAL A 238 -3.36 -3.49 27.56
C VAL A 238 -2.16 -4.11 26.79
N PRO A 239 -0.93 -4.10 27.34
CA PRO A 239 0.17 -4.84 26.73
C PRO A 239 -0.23 -6.31 26.56
N PRO A 240 -0.01 -6.92 25.39
CA PRO A 240 -0.19 -8.35 25.21
C PRO A 240 0.65 -9.08 26.26
N ALA A 241 0.10 -10.13 26.87
CA ALA A 241 0.84 -11.00 27.79
C ALA A 241 2.17 -11.47 27.14
N GLU A 242 3.19 -11.73 27.96
CA GLU A 242 4.47 -12.20 27.44
C GLU A 242 4.28 -13.47 26.59
N PRO A 243 5.03 -13.62 25.47
CA PRO A 243 4.95 -14.81 24.64
C PRO A 243 5.19 -16.07 25.47
N VAL A 244 4.33 -17.08 25.31
CA VAL A 244 4.46 -18.38 25.98
C VAL A 244 5.87 -18.94 25.75
N ASP A 245 6.54 -19.30 26.84
CA ASP A 245 7.92 -19.81 26.84
C ASP A 245 8.04 -21.02 25.89
N GLY A 246 8.95 -20.94 24.91
CA GLY A 246 9.17 -21.97 23.88
C GLY A 246 8.46 -21.79 22.53
N TYR A 247 7.61 -20.77 22.34
CA TYR A 247 7.03 -20.45 21.04
C TYR A 247 7.91 -19.46 20.24
N SER A 248 8.22 -19.77 18.98
CA SER A 248 8.99 -18.89 18.09
C SER A 248 8.26 -18.61 16.78
N GLY A 249 8.28 -17.36 16.33
CA GLY A 249 7.65 -16.92 15.08
C GLY A 249 6.28 -16.28 15.29
N TYR A 250 5.42 -16.37 14.27
CA TYR A 250 4.05 -15.86 14.30
C TYR A 250 3.10 -16.85 13.62
N PRO A 251 1.82 -16.89 14.02
CA PRO A 251 0.84 -17.73 13.34
C PRO A 251 0.43 -17.10 12.00
N TYR A 252 0.10 -17.94 11.03
CA TYR A 252 -0.43 -17.51 9.73
C TYR A 252 -1.38 -18.58 9.19
N PHE A 253 -2.23 -18.25 8.22
CA PHE A 253 -3.13 -19.23 7.60
C PHE A 253 -3.43 -18.92 6.14
N PHE A 254 -3.81 -19.96 5.41
CA PHE A 254 -4.35 -19.87 4.05
C PHE A 254 -5.83 -20.21 4.04
N ILE A 255 -6.56 -19.60 3.11
CA ILE A 255 -7.93 -19.97 2.79
C ILE A 255 -7.87 -21.24 1.94
N THR A 256 -8.60 -22.28 2.34
CA THR A 256 -8.60 -23.59 1.66
C THR A 256 -9.87 -23.85 0.88
N ALA A 257 -11.02 -23.35 1.34
CA ALA A 257 -12.29 -23.45 0.64
C ALA A 257 -13.22 -22.30 1.04
N VAL A 258 -14.11 -21.91 0.13
CA VAL A 258 -15.17 -20.94 0.39
C VAL A 258 -16.45 -21.43 -0.26
N GLU A 259 -17.52 -21.49 0.52
CA GLU A 259 -18.91 -21.60 0.05
C GLU A 259 -19.55 -20.21 0.17
N GLU A 260 -20.00 -19.66 -0.95
CA GLU A 260 -20.54 -18.31 -1.01
C GLU A 260 -21.66 -18.09 0.03
N ASP A 261 -21.53 -17.01 0.80
CA ASP A 261 -22.46 -16.60 1.86
C ASP A 261 -22.73 -17.66 2.94
N SER A 262 -21.92 -18.71 3.00
CA SER A 262 -22.12 -19.86 3.88
C SER A 262 -20.91 -20.06 4.78
N THR A 263 -19.80 -20.54 4.24
CA THR A 263 -18.64 -20.92 5.05
C THR A 263 -17.32 -20.55 4.41
N VAL A 264 -16.30 -20.37 5.26
CA VAL A 264 -14.90 -20.28 4.86
C VAL A 264 -14.07 -21.28 5.66
N SER A 265 -13.24 -22.04 4.95
CA SER A 265 -12.29 -22.97 5.54
C SER A 265 -10.88 -22.42 5.46
N ILE A 266 -10.10 -22.64 6.52
CA ILE A 266 -8.71 -22.22 6.62
C ILE A 266 -7.79 -23.39 6.99
N LYS A 267 -6.52 -23.23 6.65
CA LYS A 267 -5.42 -24.02 7.20
C LYS A 267 -4.41 -23.09 7.86
N ALA A 268 -4.38 -23.13 9.19
CA ALA A 268 -3.49 -22.37 10.04
C ALA A 268 -2.19 -23.12 10.32
N TYR A 269 -1.12 -22.37 10.49
CA TYR A 269 0.24 -22.82 10.71
C TYR A 269 0.88 -22.05 11.85
N ASN A 270 1.80 -22.71 12.53
CA ASN A 270 2.55 -22.16 13.65
C ASN A 270 1.63 -21.53 14.72
N LEU A 271 0.49 -22.14 15.02
CA LEU A 271 -0.33 -21.69 16.15
C LEU A 271 0.41 -21.92 17.47
N PRO A 272 0.39 -20.98 18.41
CA PRO A 272 0.87 -21.21 19.77
C PRO A 272 0.04 -22.30 20.46
N LYS A 273 0.63 -23.01 21.41
CA LYS A 273 -0.07 -24.03 22.20
C LYS A 273 -1.07 -23.39 23.18
N ASP A 274 -2.18 -24.07 23.44
CA ASP A 274 -3.22 -23.77 24.43
C ASP A 274 -3.71 -22.31 24.39
N THR A 275 -3.92 -21.79 23.18
CA THR A 275 -4.32 -20.40 22.95
C THR A 275 -5.70 -20.33 22.32
N ASP A 276 -6.59 -19.55 22.94
CA ASP A 276 -7.89 -19.22 22.36
C ASP A 276 -7.76 -18.03 21.39
N PHE A 277 -8.40 -18.16 20.23
CA PHE A 277 -8.50 -17.11 19.21
C PHE A 277 -9.97 -16.78 18.97
N ALA A 278 -10.36 -15.53 19.19
CA ALA A 278 -11.59 -14.99 18.64
C ALA A 278 -11.46 -14.94 17.11
N VAL A 279 -12.42 -15.54 16.41
CA VAL A 279 -12.47 -15.55 14.95
C VAL A 279 -13.33 -14.38 14.52
N LEU A 280 -12.71 -13.35 13.96
CA LEU A 280 -13.38 -12.12 13.55
C LEU A 280 -13.48 -12.05 12.02
N MET A 281 -14.66 -11.69 11.52
CA MET A 281 -14.88 -11.40 10.10
C MET A 281 -15.35 -9.96 9.89
N GLY A 282 -14.91 -9.32 8.82
CA GLY A 282 -15.30 -7.95 8.53
C GLY A 282 -15.06 -7.55 7.09
N LYS A 283 -15.39 -6.30 6.79
CA LYS A 283 -15.20 -5.75 5.44
C LYS A 283 -13.75 -5.85 4.98
N MET A 284 -13.55 -6.00 3.67
CA MET A 284 -12.23 -5.98 3.07
C MET A 284 -11.40 -4.76 3.53
N TRP A 285 -10.08 -4.93 3.63
CA TRP A 285 -9.09 -3.94 4.08
C TRP A 285 -9.05 -3.64 5.59
N THR A 286 -9.95 -4.23 6.38
CA THR A 286 -9.96 -4.09 7.85
C THR A 286 -8.99 -5.03 8.56
N LYS A 287 -8.49 -6.07 7.86
CA LYS A 287 -7.75 -7.19 8.46
C LYS A 287 -8.54 -7.93 9.54
N GLY A 288 -9.88 -7.81 9.55
CA GLY A 288 -10.76 -8.35 10.59
C GLY A 288 -10.68 -7.61 11.93
N ILE A 289 -10.02 -6.44 12.01
CA ILE A 289 -9.98 -5.62 13.23
C ILE A 289 -11.37 -5.02 13.46
N ASN A 290 -11.90 -5.17 14.67
CA ASN A 290 -13.27 -4.80 15.05
C ASN A 290 -14.34 -5.46 14.15
N GLY A 291 -14.03 -6.64 13.60
CA GLY A 291 -14.99 -7.47 12.87
C GLY A 291 -16.03 -8.11 13.80
N ILE A 292 -17.04 -8.72 13.19
CA ILE A 292 -18.02 -9.55 13.86
C ILE A 292 -17.30 -10.81 14.36
N GLU A 293 -17.40 -11.08 15.66
CA GLU A 293 -16.92 -12.34 16.22
C GLU A 293 -17.89 -13.46 15.85
N VAL A 294 -17.42 -14.40 15.04
CA VAL A 294 -18.25 -15.50 14.53
C VAL A 294 -18.15 -16.74 15.42
N THR A 295 -17.00 -16.97 16.05
CA THR A 295 -16.75 -18.09 16.98
C THR A 295 -15.40 -17.92 17.70
N THR A 296 -15.07 -18.88 18.55
CA THR A 296 -13.76 -19.03 19.19
C THR A 296 -13.07 -20.31 18.72
N LEU A 297 -11.77 -20.24 18.44
CA LEU A 297 -10.91 -21.37 18.04
C LEU A 297 -9.81 -21.58 19.10
N ASN A 298 -9.80 -22.74 19.75
CA ASN A 298 -8.69 -23.14 20.62
C ASN A 298 -7.60 -23.87 19.81
N SER A 299 -6.34 -23.48 19.95
CA SER A 299 -5.22 -24.05 19.19
C SER A 299 -4.70 -25.40 19.69
N GLY A 300 -5.18 -25.90 20.84
CA GLY A 300 -4.75 -27.18 21.43
C GLY A 300 -3.23 -27.27 21.53
N GLU A 301 -2.63 -28.34 20.99
CA GLU A 301 -1.17 -28.54 21.00
C GLU A 301 -0.36 -27.50 20.18
N GLY A 302 -1.02 -26.59 19.46
CA GLY A 302 -0.39 -25.62 18.58
C GLY A 302 0.02 -26.22 17.23
N GLY A 303 0.83 -25.51 16.46
CA GLY A 303 1.30 -25.96 15.15
C GLY A 303 0.28 -25.76 14.03
N THR A 304 -0.12 -26.84 13.35
CA THR A 304 -1.00 -26.77 12.17
C THR A 304 -2.42 -27.21 12.53
N LEU A 305 -3.42 -26.43 12.10
CA LEU A 305 -4.84 -26.70 12.37
C LEU A 305 -5.69 -26.34 11.14
N GLU A 306 -6.69 -27.15 10.85
CA GLU A 306 -7.71 -26.85 9.84
C GLU A 306 -9.04 -26.58 10.54
N ALA A 307 -9.76 -25.56 10.08
CA ALA A 307 -11.03 -25.15 10.67
C ALA A 307 -11.94 -24.50 9.61
N THR A 308 -13.25 -24.62 9.82
CA THR A 308 -14.28 -24.03 8.98
C THR A 308 -15.17 -23.14 9.84
N PHE A 309 -15.53 -21.98 9.32
CA PHE A 309 -16.31 -20.97 10.01
C PHE A 309 -17.47 -20.50 9.16
N ASP A 310 -18.60 -20.26 9.80
CA ASP A 310 -19.76 -19.66 9.16
C ASP A 310 -19.50 -18.17 8.86
N ILE A 311 -19.91 -17.72 7.69
CA ILE A 311 -19.89 -16.31 7.29
C ILE A 311 -21.13 -15.65 7.92
N PRO A 312 -20.99 -14.53 8.67
CA PRO A 312 -22.13 -13.90 9.31
C PRO A 312 -23.05 -13.25 8.26
N GLU A 313 -24.37 -13.30 8.49
CA GLU A 313 -25.38 -12.82 7.54
C GLU A 313 -25.18 -11.35 7.14
N GLU A 314 -24.62 -10.52 8.03
CA GLU A 314 -24.31 -9.11 7.78
C GLU A 314 -23.22 -8.89 6.71
N LEU A 315 -22.47 -9.93 6.37
CA LEU A 315 -21.46 -9.92 5.31
C LEU A 315 -21.92 -10.69 4.05
N ALA A 316 -23.17 -11.19 4.01
CA ALA A 316 -23.71 -11.83 2.82
C ALA A 316 -23.72 -10.86 1.62
N GLY A 317 -23.29 -11.35 0.45
CA GLY A 317 -23.16 -10.57 -0.78
C GLY A 317 -21.94 -9.63 -0.84
N GLU A 318 -21.15 -9.50 0.22
CA GLU A 318 -19.88 -8.77 0.15
C GLU A 318 -18.88 -9.57 -0.68
N GLN A 319 -18.41 -9.01 -1.80
CA GLN A 319 -17.51 -9.73 -2.73
C GLN A 319 -16.20 -10.22 -2.08
N ARG A 320 -15.72 -9.51 -1.04
CA ARG A 320 -14.46 -9.83 -0.34
C ARG A 320 -14.60 -9.59 1.14
N ILE A 321 -14.17 -10.56 1.94
CA ILE A 321 -14.29 -10.54 3.40
C ILE A 321 -12.90 -10.70 4.01
N SER A 322 -12.59 -9.88 5.01
CA SER A 322 -11.40 -10.07 5.85
C SER A 322 -11.72 -11.01 7.01
N ILE A 323 -10.78 -11.90 7.35
CA ILE A 323 -10.89 -12.83 8.47
C ILE A 323 -9.64 -12.74 9.34
N ARG A 324 -9.82 -12.85 10.67
CA ARG A 324 -8.77 -12.73 11.67
C ARG A 324 -8.92 -13.76 12.77
N LEU A 325 -7.82 -14.41 13.13
CA LEU A 325 -7.67 -15.12 14.40
C LEU A 325 -7.03 -14.12 15.38
N GLN A 326 -7.76 -13.74 16.42
CA GLN A 326 -7.33 -12.78 17.44
C GLN A 326 -7.19 -13.48 18.79
N GLY A 327 -5.97 -13.74 19.23
CA GLY A 327 -5.68 -14.16 20.61
C GLY A 327 -5.20 -12.98 21.45
N ASP A 328 -4.90 -13.23 22.72
CA ASP A 328 -4.41 -12.19 23.65
C ASP A 328 -3.06 -11.62 23.22
N VAL A 329 -2.16 -12.50 22.76
CA VAL A 329 -0.78 -12.15 22.38
C VAL A 329 -0.59 -12.21 20.86
N TYR A 330 -1.13 -13.26 20.26
CA TYR A 330 -0.87 -13.60 18.87
C TYR A 330 -2.08 -13.32 18.00
N TYR A 331 -1.83 -13.01 16.73
CA TYR A 331 -2.89 -12.89 15.75
C TYR A 331 -2.43 -13.33 14.37
N ALA A 332 -3.37 -13.77 13.55
CA ALA A 332 -3.20 -14.01 12.13
C ALA A 332 -4.39 -13.40 11.39
N TYR A 333 -4.19 -12.94 10.15
CA TYR A 333 -5.29 -12.43 9.35
C TYR A 333 -5.08 -12.75 7.87
N ASN A 334 -6.19 -12.83 7.14
CA ASN A 334 -6.22 -12.97 5.69
C ASN A 334 -7.52 -12.36 5.16
N TRP A 335 -7.78 -12.54 3.86
CA TRP A 335 -9.06 -12.21 3.24
C TRP A 335 -9.37 -13.24 2.16
N PHE A 336 -10.64 -13.34 1.78
CA PHE A 336 -11.09 -14.25 0.73
C PHE A 336 -12.11 -13.58 -0.18
N TRP A 337 -12.23 -14.12 -1.39
CA TRP A 337 -13.38 -13.85 -2.26
C TRP A 337 -14.56 -14.65 -1.73
N ASN A 338 -15.67 -13.96 -1.46
CA ASN A 338 -16.89 -14.62 -1.03
C ASN A 338 -17.62 -15.13 -2.28
N ASN A 339 -17.07 -16.17 -2.88
CA ASN A 339 -17.66 -16.88 -3.99
C ASN A 339 -17.36 -18.36 -3.82
N THR A 340 -18.22 -19.20 -4.39
CA THR A 340 -18.01 -20.63 -4.33
C THR A 340 -16.75 -20.96 -5.13
N THR A 341 -15.69 -21.37 -4.43
CA THR A 341 -14.43 -21.75 -5.06
C THR A 341 -14.52 -23.23 -5.44
N ASN A 342 -14.56 -23.53 -6.75
CA ASN A 342 -14.47 -24.91 -7.24
C ASN A 342 -13.04 -25.43 -7.22
#